data_AF-A0A2X1ULS7-F1
#
_entry.id   AF-A0A2X1ULS7-F1
#
_cell.length_a   1.000
_cell.length_b   1.000
_cell.length_c   1.000
_cell.angle_alpha   90.00
_cell.angle_beta   90.00
_cell.angle_gamma   90.00
#
_symmetry.space_group_name_H-M   'P 1'
#
loop_
_entity.id
_entity.type
_entity.pdbx_description
1 polymer ?
#
loop_
_entity_poly.entity_id
_entity_poly.type
_entity_poly.pdbx_seq_one_letter_code
_entity_poly.pdbx_strand_id
1 'polypeptide(L)'
;MKIIIKETYEVKTLSIIDPKTGVDYIEDLIGNTNALINGQFTWDEDRDAYVCDQETFDWWSNLVAEQQLLKERIHNLVREHGEEAVYEAIDKAGCVDLEDYAANVNRTLDEAFADTMKIINVDFTDFDDTTIEVTAEAENKRETFFVQTVDGEFRSDLGCWITTRDCVENIRYSDYEEFDIETIIKVAENFLENEIDQEITDYQINGKTVYLLNDRGTFKVVTENPQFINADTSTFQRRFSGVIAEFDSKEEAFAYLDGLEI
;
A
#
# COMPACT_ATOMS: atom_id res chain seq x y z
N MET A 1 -38.91 1.86 -14.19
CA MET A 1 -39.57 2.61 -15.28
C MET A 1 -39.78 1.72 -16.51
N LYS A 2 -41.01 1.62 -17.02
CA LYS A 2 -41.37 0.82 -18.20
C LYS A 2 -41.18 1.63 -19.49
N ILE A 3 -40.48 1.05 -20.46
CA ILE A 3 -40.11 1.68 -21.74
C ILE A 3 -40.61 0.85 -22.93
N ILE A 4 -41.06 1.52 -23.99
CA ILE A 4 -41.36 0.93 -25.30
C ILE A 4 -40.37 1.48 -26.31
N ILE A 5 -39.71 0.59 -27.06
CA ILE A 5 -38.80 0.98 -28.14
C ILE A 5 -39.62 1.28 -29.40
N LYS A 6 -39.49 2.49 -29.96
CA LYS A 6 -40.34 2.97 -31.07
C LYS A 6 -40.21 2.11 -32.33
N GLU A 7 -39.03 1.56 -32.61
CA GLU A 7 -38.76 0.77 -33.81
C GLU A 7 -39.33 -0.65 -33.74
N THR A 8 -39.26 -1.29 -32.57
CA THR A 8 -39.55 -2.72 -32.42
C THR A 8 -40.85 -2.99 -31.66
N TYR A 9 -41.39 -1.99 -30.97
CA TYR A 9 -42.48 -2.12 -30.00
C TYR A 9 -42.17 -3.06 -28.82
N GLU A 10 -40.89 -3.39 -28.63
CA GLU A 10 -40.45 -4.19 -27.48
C GLU A 10 -40.64 -3.38 -26.19
N VAL A 11 -41.10 -4.06 -25.13
CA VAL A 11 -41.23 -3.49 -23.79
C VAL A 11 -40.00 -3.86 -22.98
N LYS A 12 -39.28 -2.86 -22.49
CA LYS A 12 -38.11 -3.01 -21.61
C LYS A 12 -38.32 -2.23 -20.31
N THR A 13 -37.42 -2.44 -19.37
CA THR A 13 -37.45 -1.77 -18.07
C THR A 13 -36.07 -1.19 -17.76
N LEU A 14 -36.04 0.05 -17.31
CA LEU A 14 -34.89 0.64 -16.62
C LEU A 14 -35.18 0.67 -15.11
N SER A 15 -34.17 0.38 -14.30
CA SER A 15 -34.26 0.33 -12.84
C SER A 15 -32.90 0.63 -12.24
N ILE A 16 -32.85 1.44 -11.18
CA ILE A 16 -31.64 1.71 -10.43
C ILE A 16 -31.98 1.80 -8.94
N ILE A 17 -31.40 0.92 -8.15
CA ILE A 17 -31.81 0.66 -6.77
C ILE A 17 -30.75 1.25 -5.84
N ASP A 18 -31.18 2.09 -4.90
CA ASP A 18 -30.31 2.53 -3.81
C ASP A 18 -30.04 1.34 -2.86
N PRO A 19 -28.79 0.85 -2.75
CA PRO A 19 -28.47 -0.28 -1.89
C PRO A 19 -28.73 -0.02 -0.40
N LYS A 20 -28.79 1.24 0.04
CA LYS A 20 -29.07 1.60 1.45
C LYS A 20 -30.55 1.47 1.79
N THR A 21 -31.44 1.84 0.88
CA THR A 21 -32.89 1.96 1.16
C THR A 21 -33.75 0.95 0.41
N GLY A 22 -33.23 0.33 -0.66
CA GLY A 22 -33.96 -0.56 -1.56
C GLY A 22 -34.91 0.18 -2.51
N VAL A 23 -34.88 1.52 -2.55
CA VAL A 23 -35.75 2.34 -3.39
C VAL A 23 -35.22 2.34 -4.83
N ASP A 24 -36.08 2.05 -5.80
CA ASP A 24 -35.82 2.29 -7.22
C ASP A 24 -36.11 3.77 -7.54
N TYR A 25 -35.06 4.52 -7.89
CA TYR A 25 -35.13 5.96 -8.12
C TYR A 25 -34.86 6.33 -9.59
N ILE A 26 -35.04 5.38 -10.52
CA ILE A 26 -34.77 5.57 -11.95
C ILE A 26 -35.51 6.77 -12.56
N GLU A 27 -36.75 7.01 -12.15
CA GLU A 27 -37.55 8.11 -12.66
C GLU A 27 -37.00 9.46 -12.17
N ASP A 28 -36.49 9.53 -10.94
CA ASP A 28 -35.85 10.74 -10.41
C ASP A 28 -34.54 11.04 -11.14
N LEU A 29 -33.73 10.00 -11.41
CA LEU A 29 -32.47 10.15 -12.15
C LEU A 29 -32.72 10.73 -13.55
N ILE A 30 -33.63 10.13 -14.31
CA ILE A 30 -33.96 10.56 -15.69
C ILE A 30 -34.70 11.90 -15.68
N GLY A 31 -35.56 12.13 -14.69
CA GLY A 31 -36.31 13.39 -14.54
C GLY A 31 -35.39 14.59 -14.30
N ASN A 32 -34.38 14.44 -13.43
CA ASN A 32 -33.46 15.52 -13.07
C ASN A 32 -32.53 15.96 -14.22
N THR A 33 -32.37 15.14 -15.27
CA THR A 33 -31.64 15.52 -16.49
C THR A 33 -32.53 16.18 -17.54
N ASN A 34 -33.81 16.38 -17.23
CA ASN A 34 -34.86 16.83 -18.15
C ASN A 34 -35.12 15.87 -19.32
N ALA A 35 -34.63 14.63 -19.29
CA ALA A 35 -34.82 13.66 -20.37
C ALA A 35 -36.30 13.27 -20.60
N LEU A 36 -37.14 13.42 -19.56
CA LEU A 36 -38.59 13.21 -19.65
C LEU A 36 -39.34 14.36 -20.34
N ILE A 37 -38.70 15.52 -20.55
CA ILE A 37 -39.35 16.71 -21.12
C ILE A 37 -38.59 17.31 -22.32
N ASN A 38 -37.39 16.82 -22.62
CA ASN A 38 -36.56 17.29 -23.74
C ASN A 38 -36.78 16.51 -25.05
N GLY A 39 -37.68 15.52 -25.04
CA GLY A 39 -38.02 14.70 -26.22
C GLY A 39 -37.28 13.38 -26.34
N GLN A 40 -36.35 13.04 -25.44
CA GLN A 40 -35.74 11.70 -25.40
C GLN A 40 -36.76 10.62 -25.03
N PHE A 41 -37.61 10.91 -24.04
CA PHE A 41 -38.74 10.06 -23.67
C PHE A 41 -40.05 10.80 -23.91
N THR A 42 -41.05 10.08 -24.44
CA THR A 42 -42.43 10.57 -24.58
C THR A 42 -43.37 9.64 -23.83
N TRP A 43 -44.28 10.17 -23.03
CA TRP A 43 -45.27 9.37 -22.32
C TRP A 43 -46.40 8.89 -23.26
N ASP A 44 -46.69 7.59 -23.24
CA ASP A 44 -47.82 6.96 -23.94
C ASP A 44 -48.90 6.60 -22.91
N GLU A 45 -49.94 7.42 -22.82
CA GLU A 45 -51.05 7.24 -21.88
C GLU A 45 -51.83 5.94 -22.09
N ASP A 46 -51.98 5.49 -23.35
CA ASP A 46 -52.75 4.29 -23.68
C ASP A 46 -52.04 3.01 -23.23
N ARG A 47 -50.70 3.04 -23.22
CA ARG A 47 -49.86 1.89 -22.88
C ARG A 47 -49.23 1.95 -21.51
N ASP A 48 -49.42 3.06 -20.79
CA ASP A 48 -48.86 3.32 -19.46
C ASP A 48 -47.35 3.03 -19.45
N ALA A 49 -46.63 3.70 -20.35
CA ALA A 49 -45.19 3.53 -20.55
C ALA A 49 -44.56 4.74 -21.23
N TYR A 50 -43.26 4.93 -21.04
CA TYR A 50 -42.49 5.88 -21.84
C TYR A 50 -42.04 5.24 -23.16
N VAL A 51 -41.88 6.06 -24.19
CA VAL A 51 -41.45 5.67 -25.52
C VAL A 51 -40.16 6.42 -25.85
N CYS A 52 -39.15 5.71 -26.34
CA CYS A 52 -37.91 6.28 -26.90
C CYS A 52 -37.43 5.44 -28.09
N ASP A 53 -36.34 5.86 -28.74
CA ASP A 53 -35.64 4.99 -29.69
C ASP A 53 -34.64 4.05 -29.05
N GLN A 54 -34.24 3.06 -29.85
CA GLN A 54 -33.23 2.08 -29.48
C GLN A 54 -31.92 2.73 -29.00
N GLU A 55 -31.44 3.76 -29.69
CA GLU A 55 -30.19 4.46 -29.32
C GLU A 55 -30.31 5.15 -27.95
N THR A 56 -31.40 5.89 -27.73
CA THR A 56 -31.70 6.51 -26.42
C THR A 56 -31.79 5.45 -25.33
N PHE A 57 -32.51 4.34 -25.57
CA PHE A 57 -32.62 3.26 -24.59
C PHE A 57 -31.25 2.64 -24.27
N ASP A 58 -30.44 2.33 -25.28
CA ASP A 58 -29.14 1.68 -25.09
C ASP A 58 -28.18 2.59 -24.31
N TRP A 59 -28.18 3.90 -24.59
CA TRP A 59 -27.39 4.87 -23.84
C TRP A 59 -27.81 4.92 -22.36
N TRP A 60 -29.11 5.07 -22.08
CA TRP A 60 -29.62 5.10 -20.71
C TRP A 60 -29.42 3.77 -19.99
N SER A 61 -29.56 2.64 -20.68
CA SER A 61 -29.34 1.30 -20.12
C SER A 61 -27.89 1.12 -19.67
N ASN A 62 -26.92 1.57 -20.47
CA ASN A 62 -25.50 1.50 -20.11
C ASN A 62 -25.18 2.42 -18.92
N LEU A 63 -25.63 3.68 -18.99
CA LEU A 63 -25.44 4.63 -17.90
C LEU A 63 -26.00 4.10 -16.57
N VAL A 64 -27.22 3.55 -16.61
CA VAL A 64 -27.88 2.99 -15.42
C VAL A 64 -27.09 1.82 -14.83
N ALA A 65 -26.56 0.94 -15.69
CA ALA A 65 -25.75 -0.19 -15.24
C ALA A 65 -24.46 0.27 -14.53
N GLU A 66 -23.76 1.26 -15.11
CA GLU A 66 -22.52 1.81 -14.52
C GLU A 66 -22.79 2.52 -13.19
N GLN A 67 -23.88 3.30 -13.12
CA GLN A 67 -24.29 3.99 -11.89
C GLN A 67 -24.73 3.00 -10.79
N GLN A 68 -25.39 1.90 -11.15
CA GLN A 68 -25.74 0.84 -10.20
C GLN A 68 -24.48 0.21 -9.58
N LEU A 69 -23.50 -0.16 -10.40
CA LEU A 69 -22.22 -0.71 -9.94
C LEU A 69 -21.48 0.26 -9.02
N LEU A 70 -21.44 1.56 -9.39
CA LEU A 70 -20.84 2.58 -8.55
C LEU A 70 -21.52 2.68 -7.19
N LYS A 71 -22.87 2.67 -7.14
CA LYS A 71 -23.60 2.77 -5.87
C LYS A 71 -23.35 1.58 -4.95
N GLU A 72 -23.33 0.38 -5.50
CA GLU A 72 -22.99 -0.83 -4.75
C GLU A 72 -21.57 -0.75 -4.18
N ARG A 73 -20.62 -0.28 -5.00
CA ARG A 73 -19.24 -0.05 -4.56
C ARG A 73 -19.16 0.98 -3.43
N ILE A 74 -19.80 2.14 -3.58
CA ILE A 74 -19.84 3.19 -2.54
C ILE A 74 -20.45 2.63 -1.25
N HIS A 75 -21.54 1.86 -1.35
CA HIS A 75 -22.16 1.24 -0.18
C HIS A 75 -21.20 0.31 0.58
N ASN A 76 -20.40 -0.49 -0.14
CA ASN A 76 -19.39 -1.35 0.46
C ASN A 76 -18.25 -0.53 1.09
N LEU A 77 -17.69 0.44 0.38
CA LEU A 77 -16.63 1.32 0.90
C LEU A 77 -17.08 2.09 2.13
N VAL A 78 -18.34 2.54 2.19
CA VAL A 78 -18.90 3.23 3.38
C VAL A 78 -18.94 2.29 4.59
N ARG A 79 -19.18 0.98 4.38
CA ARG A 79 -19.14 -0.01 5.46
C ARG A 79 -17.72 -0.29 5.94
N GLU A 80 -16.73 -0.19 5.07
CA GLU A 80 -15.32 -0.51 5.35
C GLU A 80 -14.55 0.69 5.93
N HIS A 81 -14.72 1.87 5.35
CA HIS A 81 -13.93 3.07 5.66
C HIS A 81 -14.73 4.17 6.36
N GLY A 82 -16.05 3.98 6.51
CA GLY A 82 -16.95 4.98 7.09
C GLY A 82 -17.44 6.01 6.08
N GLU A 83 -18.62 6.58 6.36
CA GLU A 83 -19.32 7.49 5.45
C GLU A 83 -18.52 8.76 5.16
N GLU A 84 -17.95 9.39 6.19
CA GLU A 84 -17.22 10.66 6.07
C GLU A 84 -16.03 10.58 5.10
N ALA A 85 -15.16 9.57 5.27
CA ALA A 85 -13.97 9.40 4.42
C ALA A 85 -14.34 9.16 2.95
N VAL A 86 -15.37 8.33 2.71
CA VAL A 86 -15.79 7.97 1.34
C VAL A 86 -16.40 9.17 0.63
N TYR A 87 -17.29 9.92 1.28
CA TYR A 87 -17.88 11.10 0.66
C TYR A 87 -16.89 12.26 0.49
N GLU A 88 -15.90 12.41 1.37
CA GLU A 88 -14.80 13.36 1.15
C GLU A 88 -13.97 13.01 -0.10
N ALA A 89 -13.74 11.71 -0.36
CA ALA A 89 -13.09 11.27 -1.59
C ALA A 89 -13.96 11.54 -2.83
N ILE A 90 -15.26 11.25 -2.76
CA ILE A 90 -16.20 11.52 -3.87
C ILE A 90 -16.25 13.01 -4.20
N ASP A 91 -16.27 13.89 -3.20
CA ASP A 91 -16.29 15.35 -3.41
C ASP A 91 -15.06 15.84 -4.20
N LYS A 92 -13.90 15.18 -4.05
CA LYS A 92 -12.67 15.50 -4.80
C LYS A 92 -12.75 15.11 -6.27
N ALA A 93 -13.65 14.20 -6.65
CA ALA A 93 -13.83 13.81 -8.06
C ALA A 93 -14.29 15.00 -8.92
N GLY A 94 -15.00 15.96 -8.33
CA GLY A 94 -15.48 17.16 -9.02
C GLY A 94 -16.66 16.88 -9.96
N CYS A 95 -17.05 17.91 -10.71
CA CYS A 95 -18.18 17.83 -11.64
C CYS A 95 -17.70 17.44 -13.04
N VAL A 96 -18.26 16.34 -13.57
CA VAL A 96 -18.05 15.86 -14.94
C VAL A 96 -19.40 15.59 -15.61
N ASP A 97 -19.39 15.33 -16.91
CA ASP A 97 -20.59 14.94 -17.65
C ASP A 97 -21.14 13.60 -17.12
N LEU A 98 -22.43 13.36 -17.35
CA LEU A 98 -23.17 12.27 -16.71
C LEU A 98 -22.61 10.90 -17.09
N GLU A 99 -22.21 10.74 -18.35
CA GLU A 99 -21.55 9.55 -18.89
C GLU A 99 -20.18 9.27 -18.27
N ASP A 100 -19.48 10.30 -17.80
CA ASP A 100 -18.13 10.16 -17.24
C ASP A 100 -18.12 10.04 -15.72
N TYR A 101 -19.25 10.35 -15.07
CA TYR A 101 -19.37 10.43 -13.61
C TYR A 101 -18.93 9.15 -12.92
N ALA A 102 -19.43 7.99 -13.37
CA ALA A 102 -19.12 6.72 -12.72
C ALA A 102 -17.64 6.38 -12.83
N ALA A 103 -17.02 6.57 -14.01
CA ALA A 103 -15.60 6.33 -14.20
C ALA A 103 -14.74 7.28 -13.36
N ASN A 104 -15.10 8.56 -13.32
CA ASN A 104 -14.34 9.57 -12.58
C ASN A 104 -14.39 9.37 -11.06
N VAL A 105 -15.57 9.03 -10.52
CA VAL A 105 -15.71 8.71 -9.09
C VAL A 105 -14.97 7.43 -8.75
N ASN A 106 -15.09 6.37 -9.56
CA ASN A 106 -14.34 5.13 -9.34
C ASN A 106 -12.83 5.37 -9.28
N ARG A 107 -12.27 6.13 -10.23
CA ARG A 107 -10.84 6.51 -10.21
C ARG A 107 -10.46 7.24 -8.92
N THR A 108 -11.29 8.18 -8.47
CA THR A 108 -11.00 8.95 -7.25
C THR A 108 -11.10 8.08 -5.99
N LEU A 109 -12.04 7.13 -5.96
CA LEU A 109 -12.13 6.13 -4.91
C LEU A 109 -10.93 5.17 -4.95
N ASP A 110 -10.46 4.78 -6.12
CA ASP A 110 -9.23 3.99 -6.29
C ASP A 110 -8.02 4.76 -5.76
N GLU A 111 -7.91 6.06 -6.01
CA GLU A 111 -6.81 6.87 -5.49
C GLU A 111 -6.89 7.07 -3.96
N ALA A 112 -8.08 7.22 -3.40
CA ALA A 112 -8.28 7.46 -1.97
C ALA A 112 -8.23 6.18 -1.12
N PHE A 113 -8.67 5.06 -1.70
CA PHE A 113 -8.80 3.76 -1.05
C PHE A 113 -8.05 2.66 -1.78
N ALA A 114 -7.05 3.02 -2.59
CA ALA A 114 -6.05 2.06 -3.02
C ALA A 114 -5.61 1.31 -1.76
N ASP A 115 -5.66 -0.02 -1.80
CA ASP A 115 -5.14 -0.88 -0.75
C ASP A 115 -3.62 -0.69 -0.72
N THR A 116 -3.17 0.46 -0.25
CA THR A 116 -1.77 0.75 -0.03
C THR A 116 -1.35 -0.16 1.09
N MET A 117 -0.38 -1.02 0.79
CA MET A 117 0.31 -1.83 1.78
C MET A 117 0.57 -1.01 3.06
N LYS A 118 0.09 -1.50 4.20
CA LYS A 118 0.31 -0.90 5.53
C LYS A 118 1.31 -1.72 6.31
N ILE A 119 2.27 -1.06 6.94
CA ILE A 119 3.13 -1.71 7.93
C ILE A 119 2.37 -1.84 9.24
N ILE A 120 2.23 -3.08 9.72
CA ILE A 120 1.51 -3.44 10.95
C ILE A 120 2.47 -3.55 12.13
N ASN A 121 3.65 -4.14 11.91
CA ASN A 121 4.65 -4.33 12.95
C ASN A 121 6.06 -4.34 12.35
N VAL A 122 7.04 -3.87 13.12
CA VAL A 122 8.46 -4.01 12.83
C VAL A 122 9.15 -4.40 14.12
N ASP A 123 9.91 -5.49 14.11
CA ASP A 123 10.57 -6.00 15.31
C ASP A 123 11.86 -6.76 14.95
N PHE A 124 12.69 -7.01 15.96
CA PHE A 124 13.81 -7.92 15.82
C PHE A 124 13.33 -9.36 15.76
N THR A 125 14.07 -10.20 15.02
CA THR A 125 13.86 -11.64 15.10
C THR A 125 14.55 -12.24 16.33
N ASP A 126 14.02 -13.34 16.86
CA ASP A 126 14.61 -14.06 17.98
C ASP A 126 15.81 -14.96 17.57
N PHE A 127 16.06 -15.13 16.26
CA PHE A 127 17.02 -16.12 15.77
C PHE A 127 18.35 -15.54 15.28
N ASP A 128 18.42 -14.27 14.90
CA ASP A 128 19.68 -13.57 14.63
C ASP A 128 19.58 -12.03 14.83
N ASP A 129 20.73 -11.36 14.89
CA ASP A 129 20.85 -9.91 15.14
C ASP A 129 20.90 -9.06 13.86
N THR A 130 20.77 -9.68 12.69
CA THR A 130 20.89 -9.03 11.38
C THR A 130 19.57 -8.98 10.60
N THR A 131 18.56 -9.68 11.08
CA THR A 131 17.28 -9.87 10.41
C THR A 131 16.18 -9.15 11.17
N ILE A 132 15.41 -8.34 10.43
CA ILE A 132 14.26 -7.60 10.92
C ILE A 132 12.98 -8.28 10.42
N GLU A 133 12.03 -8.45 11.33
CA GLU A 133 10.68 -8.88 11.02
C GLU A 133 9.82 -7.66 10.68
N VAL A 134 9.28 -7.62 9.47
CA VAL A 134 8.34 -6.59 9.00
C VAL A 134 7.01 -7.26 8.64
N THR A 135 5.97 -6.98 9.42
CA THR A 135 4.62 -7.44 9.10
C THR A 135 3.87 -6.36 8.35
N ALA A 136 3.34 -6.70 7.18
CA ALA A 136 2.55 -5.80 6.35
C ALA A 136 1.17 -6.39 6.00
N GLU A 137 0.22 -5.51 5.68
CA GLU A 137 -1.12 -5.87 5.21
C GLU A 137 -1.45 -5.14 3.92
N ALA A 138 -1.84 -5.88 2.88
CA ALA A 138 -2.25 -5.37 1.57
C ALA A 138 -3.34 -6.27 0.98
N GLU A 139 -4.36 -5.70 0.33
CA GLU A 139 -5.46 -6.44 -0.32
C GLU A 139 -6.08 -7.57 0.54
N ASN A 140 -6.33 -7.29 1.83
CA ASN A 140 -6.81 -8.26 2.84
C ASN A 140 -5.89 -9.46 3.11
N LYS A 141 -4.63 -9.41 2.66
CA LYS A 141 -3.58 -10.37 3.01
C LYS A 141 -2.64 -9.74 4.00
N ARG A 142 -2.27 -10.53 5.01
CA ARG A 142 -1.26 -10.17 5.99
C ARG A 142 -0.10 -11.13 5.84
N GLU A 143 1.10 -10.58 5.68
CA GLU A 143 2.33 -11.35 5.54
C GLU A 143 3.43 -10.77 6.41
N THR A 144 4.32 -11.64 6.86
CA THR A 144 5.50 -11.28 7.64
C THR A 144 6.75 -11.57 6.82
N PHE A 145 7.49 -10.50 6.53
CA PHE A 145 8.75 -10.52 5.79
C PHE A 145 9.92 -10.50 6.77
N PHE A 146 10.91 -11.33 6.50
CA PHE A 146 12.18 -11.36 7.22
C PHE A 146 13.25 -10.77 6.32
N VAL A 147 13.72 -9.57 6.67
CA VAL A 147 14.68 -8.79 5.88
C VAL A 147 16.04 -8.88 6.53
N GLN A 148 16.96 -9.63 5.93
CA GLN A 148 18.35 -9.63 6.38
C GLN A 148 19.05 -8.37 5.89
N THR A 149 19.71 -7.67 6.79
CA THR A 149 20.57 -6.52 6.49
C THR A 149 22.01 -6.82 6.85
N VAL A 150 22.94 -6.02 6.34
CA VAL A 150 24.34 -6.04 6.75
C VAL A 150 24.77 -4.60 7.02
N ASP A 151 25.21 -4.34 8.26
CA ASP A 151 25.52 -3.00 8.76
C ASP A 151 24.37 -1.99 8.60
N GLY A 152 23.12 -2.46 8.78
CA GLY A 152 21.92 -1.61 8.70
C GLY A 152 21.33 -1.46 7.30
N GLU A 153 21.96 -2.01 6.26
CA GLU A 153 21.52 -1.87 4.87
C GLU A 153 21.17 -3.22 4.23
N PHE A 154 20.13 -3.24 3.39
CA PHE A 154 19.77 -4.37 2.55
C PHE A 154 20.55 -4.33 1.22
N ARG A 155 21.30 -5.40 0.94
CA ARG A 155 22.14 -5.50 -0.26
C ARG A 155 21.99 -6.87 -0.92
N SER A 156 20.98 -7.01 -1.77
CA SER A 156 20.69 -8.25 -2.50
C SER A 156 21.86 -8.72 -3.36
N ASP A 157 22.57 -7.79 -4.02
CA ASP A 157 23.79 -8.06 -4.81
C ASP A 157 24.93 -8.68 -4.00
N LEU A 158 24.89 -8.47 -2.69
CA LEU A 158 25.86 -8.97 -1.72
C LEU A 158 25.31 -10.15 -0.92
N GLY A 159 24.17 -10.71 -1.30
CA GLY A 159 23.61 -11.91 -0.69
C GLY A 159 22.69 -11.67 0.51
N CYS A 160 22.30 -10.41 0.79
CA CYS A 160 21.17 -10.17 1.69
C CYS A 160 19.92 -10.83 1.11
N TRP A 161 19.09 -11.35 1.99
CA TRP A 161 17.88 -12.02 1.60
C TRP A 161 16.65 -11.40 2.25
N ILE A 162 15.53 -11.56 1.55
CA ILE A 162 14.20 -11.30 2.07
C ILE A 162 13.37 -12.56 1.89
N THR A 163 12.83 -13.07 2.99
CA THR A 163 12.06 -14.32 3.03
C THR A 163 10.71 -14.09 3.71
N THR A 164 9.85 -15.09 3.66
CA THR A 164 8.63 -15.15 4.49
C THR A 164 8.66 -16.43 5.31
N ARG A 165 7.71 -16.61 6.23
CA ARG A 165 7.65 -17.84 7.04
C ARG A 165 7.50 -19.09 6.19
N ASP A 166 6.77 -18.98 5.08
CA ASP A 166 6.45 -20.11 4.20
C ASP A 166 7.42 -20.24 3.01
N CYS A 167 8.30 -19.25 2.79
CA CYS A 167 9.32 -19.27 1.75
C CYS A 167 10.71 -19.02 2.35
N VAL A 168 11.48 -20.10 2.52
CA VAL A 168 12.87 -20.05 3.03
C VAL A 168 13.89 -19.62 1.98
N GLU A 169 13.47 -19.48 0.73
CA GLU A 169 14.27 -18.93 -0.36
C GLU A 169 13.95 -17.44 -0.53
N ASN A 170 14.87 -16.70 -1.15
CA ASN A 170 14.64 -15.30 -1.50
C ASN A 170 13.31 -15.12 -2.23
N ILE A 171 12.46 -14.23 -1.73
CA ILE A 171 11.17 -13.97 -2.38
C ILE A 171 11.39 -13.43 -3.80
N ARG A 172 10.50 -13.84 -4.69
CA ARG A 172 10.36 -13.21 -6.00
C ARG A 172 9.26 -12.18 -5.88
N TYR A 173 9.52 -10.96 -6.35
CA TYR A 173 8.57 -9.85 -6.18
C TYR A 173 7.23 -10.15 -6.87
N SER A 174 7.25 -10.94 -7.95
CA SER A 174 6.05 -11.42 -8.65
C SER A 174 5.15 -12.33 -7.82
N ASP A 175 5.66 -12.92 -6.74
CA ASP A 175 4.88 -13.81 -5.89
C ASP A 175 4.10 -13.02 -4.81
N TYR A 176 4.38 -11.72 -4.70
CA TYR A 176 3.88 -10.79 -3.68
C TYR A 176 3.55 -9.41 -4.30
N GLU A 177 2.87 -9.39 -5.45
CA GLU A 177 2.61 -8.16 -6.22
C GLU A 177 1.80 -7.11 -5.46
N GLU A 178 0.99 -7.55 -4.48
CA GLU A 178 0.22 -6.68 -3.58
C GLU A 178 1.09 -5.95 -2.54
N PHE A 179 2.32 -6.41 -2.30
CA PHE A 179 3.24 -5.84 -1.32
C PHE A 179 4.32 -5.00 -2.00
N ASP A 180 4.49 -3.75 -1.55
CA ASP A 180 5.63 -2.92 -1.93
C ASP A 180 6.89 -3.36 -1.17
N ILE A 181 7.61 -4.30 -1.77
CA ILE A 181 8.83 -4.89 -1.20
C ILE A 181 9.91 -3.84 -0.93
N GLU A 182 10.02 -2.81 -1.77
CA GLU A 182 10.99 -1.73 -1.58
C GLU A 182 10.68 -0.91 -0.32
N THR A 183 9.39 -0.66 -0.07
CA THR A 183 8.95 -0.02 1.17
C THR A 183 9.20 -0.90 2.39
N ILE A 184 8.98 -2.22 2.29
CA ILE A 184 9.30 -3.18 3.37
C ILE A 184 10.79 -3.15 3.72
N ILE A 185 11.67 -3.16 2.72
CA ILE A 185 13.12 -3.09 2.90
C ILE A 185 13.51 -1.80 3.63
N LYS A 186 13.06 -0.65 3.14
CA LYS A 186 13.37 0.65 3.75
C LYS A 186 12.89 0.75 5.20
N VAL A 187 11.76 0.14 5.51
CA VAL A 187 11.23 0.12 6.88
C VAL A 187 12.15 -0.68 7.80
N ALA A 188 12.70 -1.81 7.34
CA ALA A 188 13.67 -2.58 8.09
C ALA A 188 14.99 -1.82 8.31
N GLU A 189 15.51 -1.16 7.28
CA GLU A 189 16.75 -0.35 7.36
C GLU A 189 16.59 0.82 8.34
N ASN A 190 15.50 1.59 8.21
CA ASN A 190 15.20 2.70 9.10
C ASN A 190 15.01 2.25 10.56
N PHE A 191 14.45 1.07 10.78
CA PHE A 191 14.30 0.52 12.13
C PHE A 191 15.67 0.28 12.77
N LEU A 192 16.62 -0.29 12.04
CA LEU A 192 17.99 -0.50 12.53
C LEU A 192 18.76 0.79 12.75
N GLU A 193 18.63 1.77 11.85
CA GLU A 193 19.30 3.07 12.00
C GLU A 193 18.89 3.79 13.31
N ASN A 194 17.64 3.61 13.76
CA ASN A 194 17.16 4.21 15.01
C ASN A 194 17.60 3.45 16.27
N GLU A 195 17.98 2.18 16.15
CA GLU A 195 18.31 1.30 17.28
C GLU A 195 19.83 1.08 17.46
N ILE A 196 20.64 1.33 16.42
CA ILE A 196 22.10 1.20 16.46
C ILE A 196 22.75 2.58 16.49
N ASP A 197 23.34 2.95 17.63
CA ASP A 197 24.15 4.17 17.75
C ASP A 197 25.63 3.87 17.51
N GLN A 198 26.29 4.71 16.72
CA GLN A 198 27.71 4.55 16.35
C GLN A 198 28.54 5.71 16.88
N GLU A 199 29.63 5.37 17.59
CA GLU A 199 30.62 6.34 18.06
C GLU A 199 32.01 6.02 17.50
N ILE A 200 32.65 7.02 16.90
CA ILE A 200 34.06 6.94 16.50
C ILE A 200 34.90 7.21 17.75
N THR A 201 35.87 6.34 18.01
CA THR A 201 36.78 6.50 19.14
C THR A 201 38.17 6.95 18.68
N ASP A 202 38.97 7.48 19.60
CA ASP A 202 40.37 7.86 19.32
C ASP A 202 41.34 6.66 19.36
N TYR A 203 40.85 5.44 19.64
CA TYR A 203 41.69 4.25 19.78
C TYR A 203 42.03 3.61 18.44
N GLN A 204 43.17 2.92 18.40
CA GLN A 204 43.57 2.10 17.26
C GLN A 204 43.94 0.69 17.70
N ILE A 205 43.48 -0.31 16.95
CA ILE A 205 43.88 -1.71 17.12
C ILE A 205 44.53 -2.15 15.81
N ASN A 206 45.80 -2.56 15.87
CA ASN A 206 46.61 -2.93 14.69
C ASN A 206 46.64 -1.84 13.59
N GLY A 207 46.68 -0.56 14.00
CA GLY A 207 46.69 0.60 13.09
C GLY A 207 45.34 0.90 12.43
N LYS A 208 44.24 0.33 12.91
CA LYS A 208 42.87 0.60 12.44
C LYS A 208 42.09 1.35 13.49
N THR A 209 41.34 2.37 13.08
CA THR A 209 40.42 3.11 13.95
C THR A 209 39.38 2.16 14.55
N VAL A 210 39.18 2.31 15.86
CA VAL A 210 38.17 1.58 16.62
C VAL A 210 36.87 2.37 16.63
N TYR A 211 35.77 1.66 16.42
CA TYR A 211 34.42 2.17 16.57
C TYR A 211 33.72 1.42 17.69
N LEU A 212 32.85 2.14 18.39
CA LEU A 212 31.96 1.58 19.39
C LEU A 212 30.54 1.59 18.82
N LEU A 213 29.94 0.42 18.68
CA LEU A 213 28.56 0.27 18.26
C LEU A 213 27.73 -0.05 19.50
N ASN A 214 26.71 0.76 19.77
CA ASN A 214 25.68 0.46 20.75
C ASN A 214 24.54 -0.24 20.01
N ASP A 215 24.47 -1.55 20.18
CA ASP A 215 23.40 -2.40 19.67
C ASP A 215 22.51 -2.77 20.85
N ARG A 216 21.37 -2.06 20.99
CA ARG A 216 20.33 -2.35 21.99
C ARG A 216 20.84 -2.43 23.44
N GLY A 217 21.78 -1.55 23.80
CA GLY A 217 22.35 -1.49 25.14
C GLY A 217 23.60 -2.33 25.34
N THR A 218 23.99 -3.11 24.32
CA THR A 218 25.26 -3.83 24.30
C THR A 218 26.27 -3.09 23.43
N PHE A 219 27.47 -2.87 23.97
CA PHE A 219 28.54 -2.10 23.34
C PHE A 219 29.55 -3.03 22.67
N LYS A 220 29.57 -3.02 21.34
CA LYS A 220 30.47 -3.83 20.49
C LYS A 220 31.66 -2.98 20.04
N VAL A 221 32.87 -3.46 20.33
CA VAL A 221 34.13 -2.88 19.86
C VAL A 221 34.48 -3.49 18.51
N VAL A 222 34.58 -2.65 17.48
CA VAL A 222 34.86 -3.08 16.10
C VAL A 222 35.92 -2.21 15.45
N THR A 223 36.53 -2.70 14.36
CA THR A 223 37.38 -1.87 13.48
C THR A 223 36.78 -1.81 12.09
N GLU A 224 37.09 -0.77 11.32
CA GLU A 224 36.65 -0.73 9.92
C GLU A 224 37.37 -1.77 9.07
N ASN A 225 36.63 -2.40 8.18
CA ASN A 225 37.14 -3.30 7.18
C ASN A 225 37.85 -2.47 6.10
N PRO A 226 39.17 -2.61 5.92
CA PRO A 226 39.93 -1.79 4.97
C PRO A 226 39.54 -2.02 3.50
N GLN A 227 38.77 -3.07 3.23
CA GLN A 227 38.26 -3.38 1.90
C GLN A 227 36.87 -2.76 1.65
N PHE A 228 36.26 -2.15 2.67
CA PHE A 228 35.01 -1.42 2.55
C PHE A 228 35.28 0.02 2.11
N ILE A 229 35.12 0.28 0.81
CA ILE A 229 35.45 1.59 0.21
C ILE A 229 34.23 2.52 0.21
N ASN A 230 33.07 2.00 -0.17
CA ASN A 230 31.80 2.70 -0.21
C ASN A 230 30.67 1.66 -0.21
N ALA A 231 29.68 1.85 0.65
CA ALA A 231 28.52 0.97 0.82
C ALA A 231 27.81 0.63 -0.50
N ASP A 232 27.56 1.67 -1.30
CA ASP A 232 26.82 1.61 -2.57
C ASP A 232 27.62 1.01 -3.73
N THR A 233 28.95 0.95 -3.63
CA THR A 233 29.83 0.60 -4.77
C THR A 233 30.84 -0.51 -4.49
N SER A 234 30.96 -0.96 -3.24
CA SER A 234 31.89 -2.01 -2.83
C SER A 234 31.23 -3.39 -2.88
N THR A 235 31.97 -4.40 -3.35
CA THR A 235 31.54 -5.81 -3.27
C THR A 235 31.78 -6.44 -1.90
N PHE A 236 32.35 -5.70 -0.94
CA PHE A 236 32.55 -6.16 0.42
C PHE A 236 31.30 -5.93 1.26
N GLN A 237 30.82 -7.00 1.87
CA GLN A 237 29.54 -7.03 2.56
C GLN A 237 29.53 -6.16 3.83
N ARG A 238 30.65 -6.12 4.57
CA ARG A 238 30.70 -5.50 5.90
C ARG A 238 31.69 -4.33 5.98
N ARG A 239 31.20 -3.18 6.44
CA ARG A 239 31.94 -1.99 6.90
C ARG A 239 32.75 -2.31 8.12
N PHE A 240 32.19 -3.01 9.09
CA PHE A 240 32.91 -3.36 10.30
C PHE A 240 33.51 -4.76 10.20
N SER A 241 34.74 -4.92 10.70
CA SER A 241 35.34 -6.23 10.94
C SER A 241 34.52 -6.99 11.98
N GLY A 242 34.82 -8.29 12.17
CA GLY A 242 34.22 -9.05 13.27
C GLY A 242 34.35 -8.32 14.63
N VAL A 243 33.37 -8.52 15.49
CA VAL A 243 33.33 -7.98 16.86
C VAL A 243 34.59 -8.43 17.60
N ILE A 244 35.36 -7.47 18.08
CA ILE A 244 36.61 -7.70 18.81
C ILE A 244 36.28 -8.06 20.26
N ALA A 245 35.37 -7.30 20.86
CA ALA A 245 34.87 -7.50 22.20
C ALA A 245 33.47 -6.87 22.34
N GLU A 246 32.72 -7.32 23.35
CA GLU A 246 31.33 -6.97 23.59
C GLU A 246 31.12 -6.76 25.09
N PHE A 247 30.37 -5.72 25.47
CA PHE A 247 30.23 -5.25 26.85
C PHE A 247 28.81 -4.79 27.16
N ASP A 248 28.38 -4.94 28.41
CA ASP A 248 27.04 -4.52 28.86
C ASP A 248 26.96 -3.00 29.15
N SER A 249 28.10 -2.30 29.11
CA SER A 249 28.16 -0.86 29.33
C SER A 249 29.27 -0.18 28.54
N LYS A 250 29.06 1.11 28.26
CA LYS A 250 30.04 1.97 27.60
C LYS A 250 31.32 2.05 28.41
N GLU A 251 31.20 2.19 29.73
CA GLU A 251 32.34 2.30 30.65
C GLU A 251 33.24 1.05 30.61
N GLU A 252 32.66 -0.15 30.55
CA GLU A 252 33.42 -1.39 30.41
C GLU A 252 34.15 -1.47 29.08
N ALA A 253 33.50 -1.04 27.99
CA ALA A 253 34.13 -0.99 26.68
C ALA A 253 35.34 -0.04 26.65
N PHE A 254 35.23 1.16 27.23
CA PHE A 254 36.36 2.07 27.34
C PHE A 254 37.45 1.55 28.28
N ALA A 255 37.09 0.92 29.41
CA ALA A 255 38.08 0.31 30.30
C ALA A 255 38.88 -0.81 29.61
N TYR A 256 38.23 -1.59 28.74
CA TYR A 256 38.91 -2.55 27.87
C TYR A 256 39.88 -1.87 26.91
N LEU A 257 39.43 -0.81 26.22
CA LEU A 257 40.26 -0.06 25.28
C LEU A 257 41.47 0.62 25.96
N ASP A 258 41.29 1.17 27.17
CA ASP A 258 42.36 1.73 27.99
C ASP A 258 43.37 0.68 28.46
N GLY A 259 42.93 -0.57 28.64
CA GLY A 259 43.75 -1.70 29.05
C GLY A 259 44.55 -2.32 27.89
N LEU A 260 44.23 -1.99 26.64
CA LEU A 260 45.04 -2.36 25.49
C LEU A 260 46.25 -1.43 25.46
N GLU A 261 47.43 -1.93 25.84
CA GLU A 261 48.69 -1.24 25.53
C GLU A 261 48.80 -1.11 24.00
N ILE A 262 48.54 0.10 23.47
CA ILE A 262 48.60 0.45 22.05
C ILE A 262 50.05 0.70 21.61
#